data_AF-A0A531LIB5-F1
#
_entry.id   AF-A0A531LIB5-F1
#
_cell.length_a   1.000
_cell.length_b   1.000
_cell.length_c   1.000
_cell.angle_alpha   90.00
_cell.angle_beta   90.00
_cell.angle_gamma   90.00
#
_symmetry.space_group_name_H-M   'P 1'
#
loop_
_entity.id
_entity.type
_entity.pdbx_description
1 polymer ?
#
loop_
_entity_poly.entity_id
_entity_poly.type
_entity_poly.pdbx_seq_one_letter_code
_entity_poly.pdbx_strand_id
1 'polypeptide(L)'
;MIEAAMIWNEPNNKSHWDPELDPDWSRFANMAILAADAIASANPAVTRILGGISPIDADFMALMKQYGVLDHVDAVAVHGFPLDWNLWQIQEWPQKIGEISTVTDLPVWVSEVGVSSFGAEEVQLWGLRRSAELLLGNAARVQWYSLYDLPREWGATTRHREAEGSSYYRHFYMGLLREDGTPKPALEEFLRYAPGMGLVQWFHFEDPRLDDAVAWMKRLGVTNLRTGLSWADSFRPNAQDW
;
A
#
# COMPACT_ATOMS: atom_id res chain seq x y z
N MET A 1 18.15 4.32 -2.84
CA MET A 1 17.89 4.43 -4.28
C MET A 1 16.41 4.17 -4.49
N ILE A 2 15.69 5.06 -5.18
CA ILE A 2 14.27 4.86 -5.53
C ILE A 2 14.22 3.97 -6.76
N GLU A 3 13.59 2.80 -6.64
CA GLU A 3 13.47 1.84 -7.75
C GLU A 3 12.15 1.95 -8.51
N ALA A 4 11.11 2.48 -7.85
CA ALA A 4 9.78 2.60 -8.43
C ALA A 4 9.04 3.82 -7.89
N ALA A 5 8.16 4.38 -8.71
CA ALA A 5 7.27 5.48 -8.35
C ALA A 5 5.82 5.07 -8.62
N MET A 6 4.98 5.21 -7.60
CA MET A 6 3.57 4.89 -7.66
C MET A 6 2.75 6.15 -7.94
N ILE A 7 1.90 6.08 -8.96
CA ILE A 7 1.08 7.19 -9.42
C ILE A 7 -0.26 7.11 -8.70
N TRP A 8 -0.40 7.97 -7.69
CA TRP A 8 -1.56 8.06 -6.79
C TRP A 8 -1.72 6.87 -5.82
N ASN A 9 -2.71 6.99 -4.92
CA ASN A 9 -3.08 5.96 -3.95
C ASN A 9 -4.60 5.81 -3.95
N GLU A 10 -5.12 4.59 -4.13
CA GLU A 10 -6.55 4.25 -4.11
C GLU A 10 -7.43 5.18 -4.96
N PRO A 11 -7.14 5.40 -6.25
CA PRO A 11 -7.86 6.37 -7.08
C PRO A 11 -9.35 6.03 -7.30
N ASN A 12 -9.75 4.79 -7.06
CA ASN A 12 -11.14 4.34 -7.13
C ASN A 12 -11.86 4.44 -5.76
N ASN A 13 -11.22 5.01 -4.75
CA ASN A 13 -11.81 5.29 -3.45
C ASN A 13 -12.23 6.77 -3.36
N LYS A 14 -13.49 7.03 -3.00
CA LYS A 14 -14.06 8.38 -2.87
C LYS A 14 -13.30 9.31 -1.91
N SER A 15 -12.55 8.75 -0.95
CA SER A 15 -11.74 9.55 -0.03
C SER A 15 -10.44 10.06 -0.66
N HIS A 16 -10.05 9.52 -1.82
CA HIS A 16 -8.80 9.80 -2.52
C HIS A 16 -9.02 10.42 -3.91
N TRP A 17 -10.19 10.24 -4.51
CA TRP A 17 -10.56 10.89 -5.76
C TRP A 17 -12.05 11.20 -5.77
N ASP A 18 -12.44 12.40 -6.17
CA ASP A 18 -13.82 12.85 -6.10
C ASP A 18 -14.60 12.48 -7.39
N PRO A 19 -15.50 11.48 -7.34
CA PRO A 19 -16.27 11.06 -8.51
C PRO A 19 -17.33 12.08 -8.93
N GLU A 20 -17.69 13.07 -8.11
CA GLU A 20 -18.60 14.14 -8.55
C GLU A 20 -17.91 15.10 -9.51
N LEU A 21 -16.59 15.31 -9.35
CA LEU A 21 -15.77 16.16 -10.21
C LEU A 21 -15.21 15.42 -11.43
N ASP A 22 -15.06 14.11 -11.34
CA ASP A 22 -14.50 13.25 -12.39
C ASP A 22 -15.28 11.92 -12.49
N PRO A 23 -16.56 11.96 -12.90
CA PRO A 23 -17.46 10.80 -12.83
C PRO A 23 -17.10 9.66 -13.77
N ASP A 24 -16.25 9.91 -14.77
CA ASP A 24 -15.76 8.92 -15.72
C ASP A 24 -14.26 8.63 -15.57
N TRP A 25 -13.59 9.16 -14.54
CA TRP A 25 -12.15 9.03 -14.32
C TRP A 25 -11.25 9.54 -15.46
N SER A 26 -11.80 10.31 -16.42
CA SER A 26 -11.03 10.81 -17.55
C SER A 26 -9.94 11.80 -17.12
N ARG A 27 -10.19 12.61 -16.08
CA ARG A 27 -9.18 13.54 -15.53
C ARG A 27 -8.11 12.76 -14.78
N PHE A 28 -8.48 11.75 -14.00
CA PHE A 28 -7.52 10.86 -13.35
C PHE A 28 -6.62 10.18 -14.38
N ALA A 29 -7.20 9.61 -15.43
CA ALA A 29 -6.45 8.92 -16.48
C ALA A 29 -5.44 9.86 -17.17
N ASN A 30 -5.87 11.07 -17.54
CA ASN A 30 -4.98 12.08 -18.12
C ASN A 30 -3.86 12.49 -17.14
N MET A 31 -4.17 12.68 -15.86
CA MET A 31 -3.15 12.97 -14.84
C MET A 31 -2.14 11.83 -14.71
N ALA A 32 -2.60 10.58 -14.70
CA ALA A 32 -1.75 9.42 -14.56
C ALA A 32 -0.79 9.25 -15.74
N ILE A 33 -1.26 9.46 -16.97
CA ILE A 33 -0.43 9.46 -18.19
C ILE A 33 0.65 10.54 -18.11
N LEU A 34 0.27 11.78 -17.80
CA LEU A 34 1.23 12.89 -17.67
C LEU A 34 2.28 12.63 -16.58
N ALA A 35 1.88 12.05 -15.45
CA ALA A 35 2.80 11.68 -14.38
C ALA A 35 3.77 10.57 -14.81
N ALA A 36 3.27 9.54 -15.49
CA ALA A 36 4.08 8.44 -16.00
C ALA A 36 5.13 8.93 -17.03
N ASP A 37 4.72 9.79 -17.96
CA ASP A 37 5.61 10.40 -18.95
C ASP A 37 6.66 11.31 -18.30
N ALA A 38 6.27 12.07 -17.29
CA ALA A 38 7.20 12.92 -16.54
C ALA A 38 8.25 12.08 -15.79
N ILE A 39 7.84 10.99 -15.13
CA ILE A 39 8.76 10.05 -14.47
C ILE A 39 9.71 9.44 -15.50
N ALA A 40 9.19 8.98 -16.64
CA ALA A 40 9.99 8.39 -17.71
C ALA A 40 11.03 9.35 -18.28
N SER A 41 10.65 10.62 -18.47
CA SER A 41 11.52 11.68 -18.96
C SER A 41 12.61 12.03 -17.94
N ALA A 42 12.27 12.09 -16.66
CA ALA A 42 13.21 12.40 -15.59
C ALA A 42 14.20 11.25 -15.33
N ASN A 43 13.70 10.01 -15.28
CA ASN A 43 14.52 8.82 -15.10
C ASN A 43 13.79 7.56 -15.63
N PRO A 44 14.12 7.07 -16.84
CA PRO A 44 13.45 5.91 -17.42
C PRO A 44 13.78 4.59 -16.73
N ALA A 45 14.75 4.55 -15.81
CA ALA A 45 15.07 3.35 -15.04
C ALA A 45 14.11 3.13 -13.84
N VAL A 46 13.31 4.13 -13.47
CA VAL A 46 12.34 4.01 -12.37
C VAL A 46 11.07 3.32 -12.90
N THR A 47 10.69 2.21 -12.27
CA THR A 47 9.43 1.51 -12.59
C THR A 47 8.24 2.41 -12.26
N ARG A 48 7.37 2.66 -13.24
CA ARG A 48 6.13 3.43 -13.07
C ARG A 48 5.00 2.47 -12.75
N ILE A 49 4.26 2.75 -11.69
CA ILE A 49 3.20 1.86 -11.20
C ILE A 49 1.91 2.64 -11.13
N LEU A 50 0.83 2.11 -11.72
CA LEU A 50 -0.51 2.64 -11.45
C LEU A 50 -0.88 2.36 -10.00
N GLY A 51 -1.25 3.41 -9.27
CA GLY A 51 -1.57 3.38 -7.84
C GLY A 51 -2.50 2.25 -7.42
N GLY A 52 -2.21 1.69 -6.24
CA GLY A 52 -2.95 0.55 -5.73
C GLY A 52 -4.43 0.86 -5.57
N ILE A 53 -5.29 0.04 -6.18
CA ILE A 53 -6.75 0.20 -6.12
C ILE A 53 -7.34 -0.45 -4.87
N SER A 54 -8.36 0.20 -4.30
CA SER A 54 -9.12 -0.29 -3.14
C SER A 54 -10.54 0.27 -3.22
N PRO A 55 -11.57 -0.56 -3.47
CA PRO A 55 -11.51 -2.01 -3.61
C PRO A 55 -10.74 -2.49 -4.86
N ILE A 56 -10.40 -3.79 -4.88
CA ILE A 56 -9.88 -4.45 -6.09
C ILE A 56 -11.02 -4.58 -7.11
N ASP A 57 -10.82 -3.99 -8.29
CA ASP A 57 -11.86 -3.80 -9.30
C ASP A 57 -11.28 -3.91 -10.73
N ALA A 58 -11.72 -4.94 -11.45
CA ALA A 58 -11.32 -5.21 -12.83
C ALA A 58 -11.96 -4.23 -13.83
N ASP A 59 -13.14 -3.71 -13.55
CA ASP A 59 -13.83 -2.77 -14.45
C ASP A 59 -13.12 -1.41 -14.43
N PHE A 60 -12.69 -0.95 -13.25
CA PHE A 60 -11.82 0.22 -13.14
C PHE A 60 -10.51 0.03 -13.91
N MET A 61 -9.88 -1.14 -13.80
CA MET A 61 -8.65 -1.45 -14.53
C MET A 61 -8.88 -1.47 -16.06
N ALA A 62 -10.00 -2.02 -16.52
CA ALA A 62 -10.37 -2.05 -17.93
C ALA A 62 -10.63 -0.64 -18.47
N LEU A 63 -11.24 0.23 -17.67
CA LEU A 63 -11.42 1.64 -18.00
C LEU A 63 -10.08 2.37 -18.13
N MET A 64 -9.15 2.17 -17.19
CA MET A 64 -7.80 2.74 -17.28
C MET A 64 -7.05 2.25 -18.52
N LYS A 65 -7.23 0.97 -18.89
CA LYS A 65 -6.71 0.42 -20.15
C LYS A 65 -7.33 1.11 -21.37
N GLN A 66 -8.64 1.33 -21.37
CA GLN A 66 -9.34 2.00 -22.47
C GLN A 66 -8.88 3.45 -22.66
N TYR A 67 -8.56 4.16 -21.57
CA TYR A 67 -7.98 5.50 -21.63
C TYR A 67 -6.48 5.52 -21.99
N GLY A 68 -5.85 4.36 -22.16
CA GLY A 68 -4.44 4.24 -22.52
C GLY A 68 -3.47 4.34 -21.35
N VAL A 69 -3.94 4.44 -20.10
CA VAL A 69 -3.05 4.58 -18.92
C VAL A 69 -2.06 3.43 -18.81
N LEU A 70 -2.51 2.20 -19.11
CA LEU A 70 -1.68 1.00 -19.00
C LEU A 70 -0.53 0.95 -20.02
N ASP A 71 -0.58 1.76 -21.08
CA ASP A 71 0.51 1.85 -22.06
C ASP A 71 1.70 2.68 -21.55
N HIS A 72 1.53 3.41 -20.45
CA HIS A 72 2.53 4.32 -19.89
C HIS A 72 3.15 3.82 -18.57
N VAL A 73 2.64 2.73 -18.00
CA VAL A 73 3.13 2.15 -16.74
C VAL A 73 3.74 0.77 -16.95
N ASP A 74 4.60 0.36 -16.02
CA ASP A 74 5.32 -0.91 -16.06
C ASP A 74 4.67 -1.99 -15.19
N ALA A 75 3.80 -1.60 -14.25
CA ALA A 75 3.06 -2.48 -13.36
C ALA A 75 1.76 -1.82 -12.87
N VAL A 76 0.85 -2.64 -12.34
CA VAL A 76 -0.38 -2.18 -11.69
C VAL A 76 -0.42 -2.69 -10.26
N ALA A 77 -1.11 -1.98 -9.38
CA ALA A 77 -1.16 -2.33 -7.97
C ALA A 77 -2.59 -2.50 -7.43
N VAL A 78 -2.71 -3.30 -6.37
CA VAL A 78 -3.95 -3.57 -5.64
C VAL A 78 -3.70 -3.55 -4.14
N HIS A 79 -4.71 -3.13 -3.37
CA HIS A 79 -4.70 -3.19 -1.91
C HIS A 79 -5.78 -4.15 -1.40
N GLY A 80 -5.48 -4.89 -0.33
CA GLY A 80 -6.45 -5.80 0.26
C GLY A 80 -6.28 -6.01 1.76
N PHE A 81 -7.40 -5.88 2.46
CA PHE A 81 -7.60 -6.00 3.90
C PHE A 81 -8.92 -6.75 4.19
N PRO A 82 -9.05 -8.02 3.75
CA PRO A 82 -10.29 -8.79 3.84
C PRO A 82 -10.75 -9.12 5.28
N LEU A 83 -9.89 -8.94 6.28
CA LEU A 83 -10.27 -9.10 7.69
C LEU A 83 -10.74 -7.80 8.35
N ASP A 84 -10.60 -6.67 7.66
CA ASP A 84 -10.77 -5.35 8.27
C ASP A 84 -11.76 -4.46 7.52
N TRP A 85 -11.57 -4.28 6.21
CA TRP A 85 -12.35 -3.30 5.44
C TRP A 85 -12.97 -3.84 4.16
N ASN A 86 -12.42 -4.91 3.56
CA ASN A 86 -13.01 -5.46 2.34
C ASN A 86 -14.11 -6.49 2.63
N LEU A 87 -15.07 -6.59 1.69
CA LEU A 87 -16.25 -7.46 1.80
C LEU A 87 -16.07 -8.79 1.05
N TRP A 88 -14.89 -9.40 1.17
CA TRP A 88 -14.56 -10.71 0.60
C TRP A 88 -13.61 -11.44 1.56
N GLN A 89 -13.59 -12.77 1.49
CA GLN A 89 -12.86 -13.63 2.40
C GLN A 89 -11.40 -13.80 1.96
N ILE A 90 -10.47 -13.90 2.90
CA ILE A 90 -9.02 -13.91 2.61
C ILE A 90 -8.60 -14.97 1.57
N GLN A 91 -9.23 -16.14 1.51
CA GLN A 91 -8.92 -17.17 0.50
C GLN A 91 -9.26 -16.78 -0.94
N GLU A 92 -10.01 -15.70 -1.15
CA GLU A 92 -10.34 -15.18 -2.47
C GLU A 92 -9.20 -14.34 -3.06
N TRP A 93 -8.09 -14.11 -2.34
CA TRP A 93 -6.91 -13.39 -2.84
C TRP A 93 -6.42 -13.85 -4.23
N PRO A 94 -6.23 -15.15 -4.51
CA PRO A 94 -5.81 -15.61 -5.84
C PRO A 94 -6.82 -15.26 -6.93
N GLN A 95 -8.12 -15.33 -6.62
CA GLN A 95 -9.17 -14.91 -7.54
C GLN A 95 -9.11 -13.40 -7.79
N LYS A 96 -8.91 -12.59 -6.74
CA LYS A 96 -8.80 -11.12 -6.88
C LYS A 96 -7.61 -10.67 -7.72
N ILE A 97 -6.47 -11.33 -7.60
CA ILE A 97 -5.34 -11.10 -8.51
C ILE A 97 -5.70 -11.56 -9.92
N GLY A 98 -6.30 -12.75 -10.06
CA GLY A 98 -6.73 -13.29 -11.34
C GLY A 98 -7.70 -12.38 -12.09
N GLU A 99 -8.65 -11.75 -11.40
CA GLU A 99 -9.59 -10.75 -11.96
C GLU A 99 -8.86 -9.56 -12.62
N ILE A 100 -7.73 -9.12 -12.07
CA ILE A 100 -6.90 -8.06 -12.68
C ILE A 100 -6.07 -8.60 -13.84
N SER A 101 -5.50 -9.81 -13.68
CA SER A 101 -4.68 -10.45 -14.71
C SER A 101 -5.47 -10.84 -15.98
N THR A 102 -6.81 -10.90 -15.93
CA THR A 102 -7.61 -11.07 -17.17
C THR A 102 -7.70 -9.77 -17.99
N VAL A 103 -7.45 -8.62 -17.37
CA VAL A 103 -7.52 -7.30 -18.02
C VAL A 103 -6.18 -6.89 -18.61
N THR A 104 -5.07 -7.23 -17.97
CA THR A 104 -3.72 -6.79 -18.37
C THR A 104 -2.66 -7.86 -18.16
N ASP A 105 -1.64 -7.84 -19.02
CA ASP A 105 -0.44 -8.68 -18.92
C ASP A 105 0.65 -8.04 -18.02
N LEU A 106 0.43 -6.81 -17.54
CA LEU A 106 1.37 -6.13 -16.64
C LEU A 106 1.47 -6.86 -15.29
N PRO A 107 2.66 -6.89 -14.65
CA PRO A 107 2.82 -7.43 -13.31
C PRO A 107 1.86 -6.78 -12.31
N VAL A 108 1.17 -7.60 -11.52
CA VAL A 108 0.29 -7.15 -10.43
C VAL A 108 1.07 -7.13 -9.11
N TRP A 109 1.10 -5.96 -8.48
CA TRP A 109 1.72 -5.73 -7.17
C TRP A 109 0.63 -5.65 -6.10
N VAL A 110 0.77 -6.42 -5.03
CA VAL A 110 0.01 -6.19 -3.79
C VAL A 110 0.78 -5.18 -2.96
N SER A 111 0.55 -3.89 -3.24
CA SER A 111 1.30 -2.78 -2.62
C SER A 111 0.81 -2.42 -1.23
N GLU A 112 -0.33 -2.97 -0.80
CA GLU A 112 -0.75 -3.02 0.60
C GLU A 112 -1.54 -4.30 0.87
N VAL A 113 -1.09 -5.05 1.86
CA VAL A 113 -1.87 -6.11 2.52
C VAL A 113 -1.59 -6.06 4.01
N GLY A 114 -2.60 -6.27 4.83
CA GLY A 114 -2.42 -6.29 6.27
C GLY A 114 -3.61 -6.91 6.99
N VAL A 115 -3.41 -7.14 8.28
CA VAL A 115 -4.47 -7.56 9.20
C VAL A 115 -4.31 -6.80 10.50
N SER A 116 -5.39 -6.17 10.96
CA SER A 116 -5.40 -5.50 12.25
C SER A 116 -5.37 -6.51 13.39
N SER A 117 -4.52 -6.24 14.40
CA SER A 117 -4.57 -6.97 15.67
C SER A 117 -5.64 -6.44 16.62
N PHE A 118 -6.55 -5.57 16.16
CA PHE A 118 -7.64 -5.06 16.99
C PHE A 118 -8.54 -6.20 17.49
N GLY A 119 -8.59 -6.37 18.81
CA GLY A 119 -9.33 -7.46 19.48
C GLY A 119 -8.43 -8.59 19.97
N ALA A 120 -7.46 -9.04 19.18
CA ALA A 120 -6.45 -10.04 19.58
C ALA A 120 -5.24 -10.06 18.61
N GLU A 121 -4.02 -10.18 19.15
CA GLU A 121 -2.78 -10.21 18.33
C GLU A 121 -2.62 -11.51 17.52
N GLU A 122 -3.24 -12.60 17.97
CA GLU A 122 -3.26 -13.89 17.29
C GLU A 122 -3.97 -13.81 15.93
N VAL A 123 -4.92 -12.88 15.76
CA VAL A 123 -5.62 -12.66 14.48
C VAL A 123 -4.65 -12.14 13.43
N GLN A 124 -3.79 -11.19 13.78
CA GLN A 124 -2.75 -10.68 12.89
C GLN A 124 -1.73 -11.78 12.55
N LEU A 125 -1.31 -12.57 13.54
CA LEU A 125 -0.39 -13.69 13.31
C LEU A 125 -0.97 -14.71 12.31
N TRP A 126 -2.21 -15.13 12.51
CA TRP A 126 -2.89 -16.04 11.58
C TRP A 126 -3.05 -15.40 10.19
N GLY A 127 -3.48 -14.14 10.15
CA GLY A 127 -3.69 -13.38 8.92
C GLY A 127 -2.42 -13.19 8.11
N LEU A 128 -1.29 -12.90 8.75
CA LEU A 128 0.01 -12.78 8.10
C LEU A 128 0.42 -14.10 7.43
N ARG A 129 0.32 -15.22 8.14
CA ARG A 129 0.61 -16.56 7.58
C ARG A 129 -0.24 -16.82 6.36
N ARG A 130 -1.55 -16.57 6.49
CA ARG A 130 -2.49 -16.87 5.42
C ARG A 130 -2.30 -15.97 4.20
N SER A 131 -2.02 -14.68 4.39
CA SER A 131 -1.66 -13.76 3.32
C SER A 131 -0.38 -14.19 2.62
N ALA A 132 0.67 -14.59 3.36
CA ALA A 132 1.91 -15.07 2.77
C ALA A 132 1.71 -16.32 1.91
N GLU A 133 0.97 -17.32 2.41
CA GLU A 133 0.62 -18.54 1.67
C GLU A 133 -0.11 -18.27 0.34
N LEU A 134 -1.00 -17.26 0.34
CA LEU A 134 -1.86 -16.97 -0.80
C LEU A 134 -1.23 -16.00 -1.80
N LEU A 135 -0.30 -15.15 -1.37
CA LEU A 135 0.24 -14.06 -2.17
C LEU A 135 1.66 -14.30 -2.66
N LEU A 136 2.52 -14.91 -1.85
CA LEU A 136 3.91 -15.16 -2.26
C LEU A 136 3.93 -16.22 -3.36
N GLY A 137 4.46 -15.83 -4.53
CA GLY A 137 4.44 -16.64 -5.76
C GLY A 137 3.24 -16.38 -6.66
N ASN A 138 2.19 -15.71 -6.18
CA ASN A 138 1.01 -15.34 -6.98
C ASN A 138 0.97 -13.85 -7.37
N ALA A 139 1.69 -12.99 -6.64
CA ALA A 139 1.88 -11.58 -7.00
C ALA A 139 3.36 -11.29 -7.28
N ALA A 140 3.64 -10.34 -8.18
CA ALA A 140 5.01 -9.95 -8.52
C ALA A 140 5.72 -9.21 -7.37
N ARG A 141 4.94 -8.54 -6.51
CA ARG A 141 5.42 -7.92 -5.28
C ARG A 141 4.32 -7.96 -4.21
N VAL A 142 4.72 -8.16 -2.95
CA VAL A 142 3.82 -8.14 -1.80
C VAL A 142 4.42 -7.27 -0.71
N GLN A 143 3.64 -6.31 -0.20
CA GLN A 143 4.08 -5.34 0.81
C GLN A 143 3.11 -5.32 1.99
N TRP A 144 3.63 -5.66 3.17
CA TRP A 144 2.84 -5.72 4.39
C TRP A 144 2.65 -4.33 5.00
N TYR A 145 1.41 -3.96 5.27
CA TYR A 145 1.02 -2.77 6.00
C TYR A 145 0.72 -3.15 7.46
N SER A 146 1.54 -2.75 8.45
CA SER A 146 2.74 -1.92 8.37
C SER A 146 3.78 -2.31 9.43
N LEU A 147 4.86 -1.52 9.59
CA LEU A 147 5.88 -1.80 10.61
C LEU A 147 5.40 -1.41 12.01
N TYR A 148 4.90 -0.19 12.19
CA TYR A 148 4.42 0.31 13.49
C TYR A 148 2.92 0.47 13.54
N ASP A 149 2.35 0.20 14.71
CA ASP A 149 1.03 0.71 15.05
C ASP A 149 1.01 2.24 14.94
N LEU A 150 -0.14 2.75 14.50
CA LEU A 150 -0.36 4.19 14.46
C LEU A 150 -0.60 4.68 15.89
N PRO A 151 0.11 5.71 16.35
CA PRO A 151 -0.15 6.28 17.67
C PRO A 151 -1.58 6.82 17.75
N ARG A 152 -2.28 6.49 18.83
CA ARG A 152 -3.70 6.92 18.99
C ARG A 152 -3.86 8.43 19.00
N GLU A 153 -2.83 9.16 19.42
CA GLU A 153 -2.80 10.62 19.48
C GLU A 153 -2.71 11.28 18.09
N TRP A 154 -2.25 10.57 17.06
CA TRP A 154 -1.98 11.15 15.74
C TRP A 154 -3.20 11.16 14.81
N GLY A 155 -4.26 10.43 15.17
CA GLY A 155 -5.49 10.29 14.37
C GLY A 155 -5.28 9.47 13.09
N ALA A 156 -6.32 8.77 12.64
CA ALA A 156 -6.28 8.07 11.35
C ALA A 156 -6.60 9.07 10.22
N THR A 157 -5.57 9.44 9.46
CA THR A 157 -5.70 10.39 8.33
C THR A 157 -6.73 9.87 7.32
N THR A 158 -7.56 10.77 6.75
CA THR A 158 -8.68 10.48 5.82
C THR A 158 -9.87 9.67 6.37
N ARG A 159 -9.97 9.47 7.69
CA ARG A 159 -11.04 8.64 8.30
C ARG A 159 -11.96 9.43 9.23
N HIS A 160 -13.22 9.02 9.29
CA HIS A 160 -14.28 9.66 10.07
C HIS A 160 -14.76 8.73 11.18
N ARG A 161 -14.26 8.94 12.41
CA ARG A 161 -14.51 8.10 13.60
C ARG A 161 -15.98 7.74 13.82
N GLU A 162 -16.88 8.72 13.68
CA GLU A 162 -18.32 8.54 13.95
C GLU A 162 -19.02 7.72 12.86
N ALA A 163 -18.52 7.73 11.62
CA ALA A 163 -19.12 7.04 10.48
C ALA A 163 -18.62 5.60 10.31
N GLU A 164 -17.43 5.27 10.83
CA GLU A 164 -16.75 4.00 10.57
C GLU A 164 -16.89 2.97 11.71
N GLY A 165 -17.44 3.36 12.86
CA GLY A 165 -17.66 2.46 13.98
C GLY A 165 -16.39 1.77 14.47
N SER A 166 -16.43 0.45 14.65
CA SER A 166 -15.26 -0.31 15.13
C SER A 166 -14.13 -0.38 14.10
N SER A 167 -14.42 -0.20 12.80
CA SER A 167 -13.41 -0.21 11.74
C SER A 167 -12.42 0.93 11.85
N TYR A 168 -12.82 2.06 12.45
CA TYR A 168 -11.92 3.17 12.75
C TYR A 168 -10.76 2.74 13.66
N TYR A 169 -11.04 1.92 14.68
CA TYR A 169 -10.03 1.52 15.65
C TYR A 169 -9.01 0.55 15.07
N ARG A 170 -9.37 -0.19 14.01
CA ARG A 170 -8.47 -1.15 13.35
C ARG A 170 -7.21 -0.50 12.78
N HIS A 171 -7.30 0.76 12.34
CA HIS A 171 -6.18 1.53 11.80
C HIS A 171 -5.02 1.68 12.79
N PHE A 172 -5.27 1.63 14.10
CA PHE A 172 -4.26 1.79 15.15
C PHE A 172 -3.50 0.50 15.50
N TYR A 173 -3.84 -0.64 14.88
CA TYR A 173 -3.31 -1.95 15.26
C TYR A 173 -2.75 -2.75 14.07
N MET A 174 -2.28 -2.06 13.03
CA MET A 174 -1.77 -2.68 11.80
C MET A 174 -0.28 -3.04 11.84
N GLY A 175 0.47 -2.52 12.81
CA GLY A 175 1.91 -2.72 12.92
C GLY A 175 2.29 -4.13 13.34
N LEU A 176 3.47 -4.58 12.89
CA LEU A 176 4.20 -5.71 13.49
C LEU A 176 4.82 -5.32 14.85
N LEU A 177 5.05 -4.03 15.04
CA LEU A 177 5.43 -3.38 16.29
C LEU A 177 4.24 -2.61 16.86
N ARG A 178 4.15 -2.53 18.18
CA ARG A 178 3.26 -1.59 18.87
C ARG A 178 3.78 -0.14 18.69
N GLU A 179 2.98 0.83 19.13
CA GLU A 179 3.33 2.26 18.99
C GLU A 179 4.63 2.63 19.71
N ASP A 180 4.99 1.88 20.77
CA ASP A 180 6.22 2.02 21.55
C ASP A 180 7.42 1.23 21.00
N GLY A 181 7.26 0.57 19.84
CA GLY A 181 8.29 -0.25 19.22
C GLY A 181 8.47 -1.65 19.81
N THR A 182 7.63 -2.07 20.77
CA THR A 182 7.65 -3.45 21.27
C THR A 182 7.10 -4.42 20.21
N PRO A 183 7.71 -5.59 20.02
CA PRO A 183 7.27 -6.55 19.01
C PRO A 183 5.94 -7.21 19.37
N LYS A 184 5.09 -7.43 18.36
CA LYS A 184 3.93 -8.31 18.42
C LYS A 184 4.30 -9.73 17.95
N PRO A 185 3.48 -10.76 18.27
CA PRO A 185 3.71 -12.14 17.83
C PRO A 185 3.92 -12.29 16.32
N ALA A 186 3.22 -11.49 15.50
CA ALA A 186 3.35 -11.54 14.04
C ALA A 186 4.75 -11.14 13.53
N LEU A 187 5.53 -10.38 14.30
CA LEU A 187 6.87 -9.96 13.88
C LEU A 187 7.83 -11.14 13.70
N GLU A 188 7.81 -12.11 14.61
CA GLU A 188 8.65 -13.30 14.50
C GLU A 188 8.26 -14.14 13.28
N GLU A 189 6.97 -14.21 12.98
CA GLU A 189 6.48 -14.92 11.81
C GLU A 189 6.89 -14.24 10.50
N PHE A 190 6.87 -12.90 10.45
CA PHE A 190 7.25 -12.11 9.27
C PHE A 190 8.67 -12.43 8.79
N LEU A 191 9.59 -12.74 9.71
CA LEU A 191 10.97 -13.12 9.39
C LEU A 191 11.06 -14.32 8.43
N ARG A 192 10.06 -15.20 8.41
CA ARG A 192 10.02 -16.37 7.53
C ARG A 192 9.74 -16.00 6.08
N TYR A 193 9.21 -14.81 5.83
CA TYR A 193 8.76 -14.35 4.53
C TYR A 193 9.64 -13.27 3.92
N ALA A 194 10.53 -12.66 4.72
CA ALA A 194 11.56 -11.78 4.18
C ALA A 194 12.63 -12.59 3.41
N PRO A 195 13.17 -12.08 2.29
CA PRO A 195 12.85 -10.80 1.65
C PRO A 195 11.64 -10.83 0.69
N GLY A 196 10.98 -11.98 0.52
CA GLY A 196 9.88 -12.15 -0.43
C GLY A 196 8.65 -11.28 -0.16
N MET A 197 8.42 -10.92 1.10
CA MET A 197 7.44 -9.90 1.52
C MET A 197 8.17 -8.65 2.02
N GLY A 198 7.82 -7.50 1.46
CA GLY A 198 8.32 -6.21 1.92
C GLY A 198 7.41 -5.52 2.93
N LEU A 199 7.69 -4.25 3.19
CA LEU A 199 6.90 -3.42 4.10
C LEU A 199 6.35 -2.18 3.40
N VAL A 200 5.23 -1.71 3.93
CA VAL A 200 4.71 -0.36 3.73
C VAL A 200 4.79 0.36 5.06
N GLN A 201 5.45 1.51 5.10
CA GLN A 201 5.48 2.37 6.28
C GLN A 201 5.49 3.82 5.85
N TRP A 202 4.50 4.59 6.27
CA TRP A 202 4.48 6.03 6.07
C TRP A 202 5.31 6.71 7.15
N PHE A 203 6.15 7.65 6.73
CA PHE A 203 6.87 8.57 7.60
C PHE A 203 6.42 9.98 7.24
N HIS A 204 6.09 10.78 8.25
CA HIS A 204 5.94 12.21 8.07
C HIS A 204 7.32 12.87 8.16
N PHE A 205 7.45 14.08 7.63
CA PHE A 205 8.67 14.87 7.74
C PHE A 205 9.18 14.90 9.20
N GLU A 206 10.45 14.55 9.41
CA GLU A 206 11.09 14.44 10.72
C GLU A 206 10.39 13.44 11.69
N ASP A 207 9.78 12.36 11.16
CA ASP A 207 9.21 11.30 11.99
C ASP A 207 10.29 10.74 12.93
N PRO A 208 10.12 10.86 14.26
CA PRO A 208 11.15 10.48 15.23
C PRO A 208 11.44 8.98 15.24
N ARG A 209 10.58 8.17 14.60
CA ARG A 209 10.74 6.72 14.52
C ARG A 209 11.61 6.29 13.34
N LEU A 210 12.05 7.19 12.46
CA LEU A 210 12.73 6.82 11.21
C LEU A 210 13.97 5.95 11.44
N ASP A 211 14.88 6.38 12.32
CA ASP A 211 16.14 5.65 12.57
C ASP A 211 15.88 4.25 13.16
N ASP A 212 14.98 4.17 14.15
CA ASP A 212 14.59 2.90 14.76
C ASP A 212 13.87 2.00 13.76
N ALA A 213 13.01 2.57 12.90
CA ALA A 213 12.34 1.85 11.83
C ALA A 213 13.35 1.23 10.85
N VAL A 214 14.35 2.00 10.41
CA VAL A 214 15.42 1.52 9.54
C VAL A 214 16.22 0.40 10.21
N ALA A 215 16.51 0.53 11.51
CA ALA A 215 17.19 -0.53 12.28
C ALA A 215 16.36 -1.82 12.31
N TRP A 216 15.05 -1.72 12.53
CA TRP A 216 14.13 -2.86 12.47
C TRP A 216 14.06 -3.48 11.09
N MET A 217 13.90 -2.68 10.02
CA MET A 217 13.85 -3.19 8.65
C MET A 217 15.12 -3.97 8.29
N LYS A 218 16.30 -3.48 8.69
CA LYS A 218 17.58 -4.19 8.53
C LYS A 218 17.59 -5.51 9.31
N ARG A 219 17.11 -5.51 10.57
CA ARG A 219 17.01 -6.72 11.40
C ARG A 219 16.05 -7.76 10.81
N LEU A 220 14.96 -7.30 10.20
CA LEU A 220 13.95 -8.15 9.57
C LEU A 220 14.39 -8.67 8.19
N GLY A 221 15.50 -8.18 7.63
CA GLY A 221 15.95 -8.56 6.28
C GLY A 221 15.07 -7.98 5.17
N VAL A 222 14.38 -6.87 5.43
CA VAL A 222 13.52 -6.21 4.45
C VAL A 222 14.38 -5.53 3.39
N THR A 223 14.12 -5.85 2.13
CA THR A 223 14.87 -5.32 0.98
C THR A 223 14.03 -4.42 0.08
N ASN A 224 12.70 -4.44 0.23
CA ASN A 224 11.79 -3.55 -0.46
C ASN A 224 10.84 -2.87 0.53
N LEU A 225 10.79 -1.54 0.44
CA LEU A 225 9.97 -0.66 1.27
C LEU A 225 9.14 0.24 0.36
N ARG A 226 7.84 0.32 0.62
CA ARG A 226 6.98 1.40 0.11
C ARG A 226 6.78 2.44 1.21
N THR A 227 6.99 3.69 0.86
CA THR A 227 6.79 4.84 1.75
C THR A 227 6.34 6.06 0.94
N GLY A 228 6.01 7.14 1.63
CA GLY A 228 5.62 8.41 1.04
C GLY A 228 6.69 9.46 1.20
N LEU A 229 6.97 10.17 0.13
CA LEU A 229 7.69 11.44 0.17
C LEU A 229 6.73 12.52 -0.31
N SER A 230 6.50 13.53 0.52
CA SER A 230 5.71 14.68 0.11
C SER A 230 6.59 15.65 -0.65
N TRP A 231 6.24 15.99 -1.89
CA TRP A 231 6.94 17.04 -2.63
C TRP A 231 6.91 18.36 -1.84
N ALA A 232 5.84 18.65 -1.11
CA ALA A 232 5.72 19.89 -0.33
C ALA A 232 6.81 20.02 0.75
N ASP A 233 7.35 18.89 1.22
CA ASP A 233 8.44 18.92 2.19
C ASP A 233 9.73 19.50 1.59
N SER A 234 9.91 19.50 0.25
CA SER A 234 11.06 20.15 -0.42
C SER A 234 11.16 21.66 -0.17
N PHE A 235 10.09 22.31 0.31
CA PHE A 235 10.10 23.71 0.70
C PHE A 235 10.51 23.94 2.16
N ARG A 236 10.71 22.87 2.95
CA ARG A 236 11.10 22.95 4.36
C ARG A 236 12.62 23.05 4.50
N PRO A 237 13.12 23.67 5.59
CA PRO A 237 14.53 23.55 5.95
C PRO A 237 14.95 22.07 6.09
N ASN A 238 16.18 21.75 5.69
CA ASN A 238 16.78 20.40 5.78
C ASN A 238 16.08 19.29 4.98
N ALA A 239 15.19 19.63 4.04
CA ALA A 239 14.42 18.64 3.29
C ALA A 239 15.23 17.72 2.36
N GLN A 240 16.48 18.05 2.06
CA GLN A 240 17.38 17.17 1.31
C GLN A 240 18.12 16.18 2.22
N ASP A 241 18.34 16.56 3.49
CA ASP A 241 18.96 15.68 4.49
C ASP A 241 17.94 14.65 5.02
N TRP A 242 16.65 15.05 5.09
CA TRP A 242 15.49 14.19 5.30
C TRP A 242 15.21 13.28 4.09
#